data_AF-A0A9E0NJ57-F1
#
_entry.id   AF-A0A9E0NJ57-F1
#
_cell.length_a   1.000
_cell.length_b   1.000
_cell.length_c   1.000
_cell.angle_alpha   90.00
_cell.angle_beta   90.00
_cell.angle_gamma   90.00
#
_symmetry.space_group_name_H-M   'P 1'
#
loop_
_entity.id
_entity.type
_entity.pdbx_description
1 polymer ?
#
loop_
_entity_poly.entity_id
_entity_poly.type
_entity_poly.pdbx_seq_one_letter_code
_entity_poly.pdbx_strand_id
1 'polypeptide(L)'
;MNDQEVLLDDALLLIEQNFYFLHMGEFFGKLSKTEDFTDRSLFVVKKYEKDQAYYFNAQIIHELLLNAQKSQKEEISLFEYFVEFNAFRGICMAMVESLRFESPFKTFMQELFNEQYENFFDIVSFVRNVLSHNVH
;
A
#
# COMPACT_ATOMS: atom_id res chain seq x y z
N MET A 1 -11.89 24.75 8.42
CA MET A 1 -10.67 23.94 8.53
C MET A 1 -9.51 24.78 8.05
N ASN A 2 -8.43 24.81 8.83
CA ASN A 2 -7.15 25.35 8.39
C ASN A 2 -6.55 24.39 7.34
N ASP A 3 -5.74 24.89 6.40
CA ASP A 3 -5.12 24.07 5.35
C ASP A 3 -4.31 22.90 5.93
N GLN A 4 -3.70 23.09 7.11
CA GLN A 4 -2.98 22.03 7.83
C GLN A 4 -3.88 20.90 8.34
N GLU A 5 -5.12 21.20 8.72
CA GLU A 5 -6.09 20.17 9.15
C GLU A 5 -6.54 19.33 7.96
N VAL A 6 -6.80 19.96 6.80
CA VAL A 6 -7.11 19.24 5.55
C VAL A 6 -5.99 18.28 5.17
N LEU A 7 -4.75 18.77 5.19
CA LEU A 7 -3.57 17.96 4.85
C LEU A 7 -3.36 16.79 5.83
N LEU A 8 -3.64 17.01 7.12
CA LEU A 8 -3.59 15.95 8.11
C LEU A 8 -4.66 14.88 7.85
N ASP A 9 -5.90 15.29 7.64
CA ASP A 9 -7.01 14.37 7.37
C ASP A 9 -6.74 13.54 6.10
N ASP A 10 -6.27 14.18 5.03
CA ASP A 10 -5.87 13.50 3.79
C ASP A 10 -4.75 12.49 4.03
N ALA A 11 -3.72 12.85 4.83
CA ALA A 11 -2.62 11.95 5.16
C ALA A 11 -3.10 10.75 5.99
N LEU A 12 -3.96 10.96 7.00
CA LEU A 12 -4.51 9.89 7.82
C LEU A 12 -5.40 8.96 7.00
N LEU A 13 -6.21 9.52 6.09
CA LEU A 13 -7.02 8.72 5.15
C LEU A 13 -6.14 7.86 4.23
N LEU A 14 -5.00 8.38 3.77
CA LEU A 14 -4.06 7.60 2.97
C LEU A 14 -3.43 6.44 3.77
N ILE A 15 -3.13 6.64 5.06
CA ILE A 15 -2.67 5.54 5.93
C ILE A 15 -3.74 4.44 5.98
N GLU A 16 -4.98 4.82 6.26
CA GLU A 16 -6.11 3.90 6.34
C GLU A 16 -6.33 3.13 5.03
N GLN A 17 -6.33 3.83 3.89
CA GLN A 17 -6.51 3.21 2.57
C GLN A 17 -5.39 2.21 2.24
N ASN A 18 -4.14 2.54 2.55
CA ASN A 18 -3.02 1.60 2.33
C ASN A 18 -3.09 0.41 3.29
N PHE A 19 -3.61 0.59 4.51
CA PHE A 19 -3.86 -0.51 5.43
C PHE A 19 -4.93 -1.47 4.89
N TYR A 20 -6.03 -0.96 4.34
CA TYR A 20 -7.03 -1.79 3.66
C TYR A 20 -6.47 -2.49 2.43
N PHE A 21 -5.68 -1.78 1.63
CA PHE A 21 -4.99 -2.35 0.47
C PHE A 21 -4.06 -3.51 0.87
N LEU A 22 -3.27 -3.35 1.94
CA LEU A 22 -2.40 -4.41 2.46
C LEU A 22 -3.19 -5.66 2.85
N HIS A 23 -4.26 -5.51 3.64
CA HIS A 23 -5.04 -6.66 4.12
C HIS A 23 -5.72 -7.41 2.98
N MET A 24 -6.34 -6.68 2.05
CA MET A 24 -6.99 -7.29 0.89
C MET A 24 -5.96 -7.92 -0.06
N GLY A 25 -4.83 -7.25 -0.28
CA GLY A 25 -3.77 -7.76 -1.14
C GLY A 25 -3.12 -9.02 -0.58
N GLU A 26 -2.83 -9.07 0.72
CA GLU A 26 -2.31 -10.27 1.42
C GLU A 26 -3.29 -11.44 1.31
N PHE A 27 -4.58 -11.18 1.51
CA PHE A 27 -5.61 -12.20 1.34
C PHE A 27 -5.61 -12.76 -0.09
N PHE A 28 -5.62 -11.89 -1.11
CA PHE A 28 -5.60 -12.33 -2.50
C PHE A 28 -4.28 -13.00 -2.91
N GLY A 29 -3.16 -12.59 -2.32
CA GLY A 29 -1.86 -13.23 -2.52
C GLY A 29 -1.90 -14.68 -2.09
N LYS A 30 -2.34 -14.95 -0.85
CA LYS A 30 -2.53 -16.31 -0.34
C LYS A 30 -3.52 -17.11 -1.18
N LEU A 31 -4.65 -16.49 -1.54
CA LEU A 31 -5.68 -17.16 -2.34
C LEU A 31 -5.15 -17.59 -3.72
N SER A 32 -4.38 -16.72 -4.38
CA SER A 32 -3.80 -16.97 -5.71
C SER A 32 -2.76 -18.08 -5.76
N LYS A 33 -2.18 -18.45 -4.60
CA LYS A 33 -1.28 -19.61 -4.47
C LYS A 33 -2.03 -20.92 -4.29
N THR A 34 -3.24 -20.89 -3.74
CA THR A 34 -4.01 -22.09 -3.38
C THR A 34 -5.09 -22.43 -4.40
N GLU A 35 -5.54 -21.46 -5.19
CA GLU A 35 -6.59 -21.62 -6.18
C GLU A 35 -6.09 -21.24 -7.58
N ASP A 36 -6.54 -21.96 -8.60
CA ASP A 36 -6.23 -21.64 -9.99
C ASP A 36 -7.23 -20.63 -10.56
N PHE A 37 -6.72 -19.44 -10.90
CA PHE A 37 -7.46 -18.37 -11.55
C PHE A 37 -7.12 -18.20 -13.03
N THR A 38 -6.16 -18.96 -13.56
CA THR A 38 -5.63 -18.76 -14.92
C THR A 38 -6.63 -19.15 -16.01
N ASP A 39 -7.55 -20.07 -15.71
CA ASP A 39 -8.63 -20.51 -16.59
C ASP A 39 -9.84 -19.55 -16.62
N ARG A 40 -9.83 -18.48 -15.81
CA ARG A 40 -10.93 -17.51 -15.77
C ARG A 40 -10.75 -16.42 -16.82
N SER A 41 -11.83 -15.70 -17.13
CA SER A 41 -11.72 -14.49 -17.95
C SER A 41 -10.88 -13.44 -17.22
N LEU A 42 -9.69 -13.15 -17.76
CA LEU A 42 -8.80 -12.10 -17.27
C LEU A 42 -9.10 -10.73 -17.91
N PHE A 43 -10.22 -10.61 -18.62
CA PHE A 43 -10.68 -9.36 -19.20
C PHE A 43 -11.31 -8.49 -18.11
N VAL A 44 -10.49 -7.60 -17.54
CA VAL A 44 -10.91 -6.64 -16.52
C VAL A 44 -10.95 -5.25 -17.14
N VAL A 45 -12.07 -4.55 -16.98
CA VAL A 45 -12.30 -3.21 -17.51
C VAL A 45 -12.87 -2.29 -16.44
N LYS A 46 -12.32 -1.08 -16.33
CA LYS A 46 -12.90 0.01 -15.54
C LYS A 46 -13.49 1.03 -16.49
N LYS A 47 -14.82 1.19 -16.44
CA LYS A 47 -15.56 2.18 -17.23
C LYS A 47 -15.60 3.51 -16.48
N TYR A 48 -15.45 4.60 -17.22
CA TYR A 48 -15.55 5.98 -16.74
C TYR A 48 -16.71 6.69 -17.45
N GLU A 49 -16.97 7.94 -17.06
CA GLU A 49 -17.93 8.78 -17.76
C GLU A 49 -17.52 9.02 -19.23
N LYS A 50 -18.50 9.26 -20.11
CA LYS A 50 -18.30 9.62 -21.54
C LYS A 50 -17.56 8.55 -22.36
N ASP A 51 -18.02 7.29 -22.26
CA ASP A 51 -17.56 6.16 -23.08
C ASP A 51 -16.06 5.83 -22.98
N GLN A 52 -15.37 6.34 -21.95
CA GLN A 52 -13.98 6.01 -21.69
C GLN A 52 -13.88 4.73 -20.87
N ALA A 53 -12.90 3.89 -21.20
CA ALA A 53 -12.62 2.66 -20.49
C ALA A 53 -11.12 2.42 -20.38
N TYR A 54 -10.68 2.00 -19.19
CA TYR A 54 -9.34 1.46 -18.98
C TYR A 54 -9.40 -0.06 -18.98
N TYR A 55 -8.63 -0.67 -19.87
CA TYR A 55 -8.52 -2.12 -19.98
C TYR A 55 -7.24 -2.56 -19.27
N PHE A 56 -7.40 -3.38 -18.24
CA PHE A 56 -6.25 -3.94 -17.55
C PHE A 56 -5.58 -4.98 -18.44
N ASN A 57 -4.26 -5.06 -18.36
CA ASN A 57 -3.48 -5.95 -19.21
C ASN A 57 -3.62 -7.41 -18.73
N ALA A 58 -4.40 -8.20 -19.48
CA ALA A 58 -4.64 -9.60 -19.19
C ALA A 58 -3.37 -10.46 -19.17
N GLN A 59 -2.36 -10.12 -19.98
CA GLN A 59 -1.08 -10.83 -19.98
C GLN A 59 -0.33 -10.62 -18.67
N ILE A 60 -0.26 -9.38 -18.17
CA ILE A 60 0.37 -9.08 -16.87
C ILE A 60 -0.37 -9.83 -15.74
N ILE A 61 -1.70 -9.83 -15.77
CA ILE A 61 -2.51 -10.56 -14.78
C ILE A 61 -2.17 -12.05 -14.83
N HIS A 62 -2.12 -12.65 -16.02
CA HIS A 62 -1.81 -14.07 -16.20
C HIS A 62 -0.40 -14.42 -15.70
N GLU A 63 0.60 -13.59 -16.02
CA GLU A 63 1.98 -13.79 -15.57
C GLU A 63 2.12 -13.74 -14.04
N LEU A 64 1.41 -12.81 -13.38
CA LEU A 64 1.39 -12.73 -11.91
C LEU A 64 0.69 -13.94 -11.28
N LEU A 65 -0.40 -14.43 -11.87
CA LEU A 65 -1.09 -15.64 -11.40
C LEU A 65 -0.20 -16.88 -11.55
N LEU A 66 0.47 -17.05 -12.69
CA LEU A 66 1.43 -18.13 -12.90
C LEU A 66 2.62 -18.04 -11.95
N ASN A 67 3.09 -16.83 -11.63
CA ASN A 67 4.13 -16.64 -10.64
C ASN A 67 3.66 -17.09 -9.25
N ALA A 68 2.47 -16.67 -8.82
CA ALA A 68 1.91 -17.08 -7.53
C ALA A 68 1.77 -18.60 -7.41
N GLN A 69 1.30 -19.29 -8.46
CA GLN A 69 1.20 -20.75 -8.46
C GLN A 69 2.54 -21.48 -8.37
N LYS A 70 3.60 -20.89 -8.93
CA LYS A 70 4.95 -21.47 -8.92
C LYS A 70 5.68 -21.21 -7.61
N SER A 71 5.37 -20.10 -6.93
CA SER A 71 5.88 -19.82 -5.60
C SER A 71 5.36 -20.87 -4.62
N GLN A 72 6.26 -21.55 -3.91
CA GLN A 72 5.84 -22.49 -2.87
C GLN A 72 5.03 -21.75 -1.79
N LYS A 73 4.24 -22.48 -0.98
CA LYS A 73 3.35 -21.86 0.02
C LYS A 73 4.04 -20.84 0.94
N GLU A 74 5.32 -21.02 1.24
CA GLU A 74 6.10 -20.14 2.11
C GLU A 74 6.91 -19.07 1.35
N GLU A 75 7.03 -19.18 0.03
CA GLU A 75 7.77 -18.21 -0.79
C GLU A 75 6.90 -17.03 -1.17
N ILE A 76 7.41 -15.81 -1.04
CA ILE A 76 6.71 -14.59 -1.46
C ILE A 76 6.63 -14.55 -2.99
N SER A 77 5.41 -14.42 -3.52
CA SER A 77 5.16 -14.18 -4.94
C SER A 77 5.40 -12.71 -5.31
N LEU A 78 5.56 -12.42 -6.60
CA LEU A 78 5.70 -11.05 -7.10
C LEU A 78 4.50 -10.19 -6.72
N PHE A 79 3.28 -10.74 -6.75
CA PHE A 79 2.08 -10.00 -6.38
C PHE A 79 2.11 -9.60 -4.90
N GLU A 80 2.38 -10.53 -3.99
CA GLU A 80 2.51 -10.24 -2.55
C GLU A 80 3.62 -9.22 -2.30
N TYR A 81 4.79 -9.40 -2.92
CA TYR A 81 5.87 -8.43 -2.83
C TYR A 81 5.43 -7.02 -3.24
N PHE A 82 4.74 -6.88 -4.37
CA PHE A 82 4.25 -5.57 -4.80
C PHE A 82 3.19 -5.00 -3.87
N VAL A 83 2.28 -5.83 -3.34
CA VAL A 83 1.28 -5.39 -2.35
C VAL A 83 1.96 -4.85 -1.10
N GLU A 84 2.81 -5.67 -0.47
CA GLU A 84 3.50 -5.30 0.76
C GLU A 84 4.35 -4.05 0.55
N PHE A 85 5.20 -4.06 -0.49
CA PHE A 85 6.12 -2.96 -0.78
C PHE A 85 5.38 -1.64 -1.00
N ASN A 86 4.31 -1.64 -1.81
CA ASN A 86 3.56 -0.40 -2.09
C ASN A 86 2.73 0.05 -0.88
N ALA A 87 2.14 -0.87 -0.12
CA ALA A 87 1.39 -0.52 1.08
C ALA A 87 2.31 0.09 2.15
N PHE A 88 3.45 -0.55 2.46
CA PHE A 88 4.41 0.00 3.43
C PHE A 88 4.96 1.35 2.98
N ARG A 89 5.28 1.51 1.69
CA ARG A 89 5.68 2.80 1.13
C ARG A 89 4.62 3.87 1.37
N GLY A 90 3.35 3.57 1.04
CA GLY A 90 2.23 4.50 1.21
C GLY A 90 1.98 4.86 2.68
N ILE A 91 1.96 3.86 3.56
CA ILE A 91 1.77 4.05 5.01
C ILE A 91 2.90 4.91 5.59
N CYS A 92 4.17 4.55 5.34
CA CYS A 92 5.31 5.30 5.89
C CYS A 92 5.38 6.72 5.33
N MET A 93 5.09 6.92 4.03
CA MET A 93 5.02 8.26 3.45
C MET A 93 3.95 9.11 4.14
N ALA A 94 2.71 8.62 4.20
CA ALA A 94 1.60 9.36 4.78
C ALA A 94 1.78 9.58 6.30
N MET A 95 2.34 8.60 7.01
CA MET A 95 2.69 8.72 8.43
C MET A 95 3.71 9.85 8.66
N VAL A 96 4.79 9.91 7.89
CA VAL A 96 5.77 10.99 8.00
C VAL A 96 5.14 12.35 7.73
N GLU A 97 4.31 12.47 6.68
CA GLU A 97 3.62 13.73 6.38
C GLU A 97 2.65 14.14 7.50
N SER A 98 1.91 13.20 8.08
CA SER A 98 0.99 13.47 9.20
C SER A 98 1.70 13.95 10.49
N LEU A 99 2.95 13.51 10.71
CA LEU A 99 3.75 13.83 11.89
C LEU A 99 4.62 15.09 11.73
N ARG A 100 4.69 15.66 10.52
CA ARG A 100 5.44 16.90 10.25
C ARG A 100 4.82 18.13 10.86
N PHE A 101 3.50 18.16 10.98
CA PHE A 101 2.76 19.31 11.51
C PHE A 101 2.54 19.15 13.02
N GLU A 102 2.63 20.25 13.75
CA GLU A 102 2.10 20.29 15.13
C GLU A 102 0.60 20.08 15.07
N SER A 103 0.14 18.92 15.57
CA SER A 103 -1.23 18.46 15.45
C SER A 103 -1.63 17.58 16.62
N PRO A 104 -2.95 17.44 16.92
CA PRO A 104 -3.43 16.49 17.92
C PRO A 104 -2.96 15.06 17.66
N PHE A 105 -2.83 14.67 16.39
CA PHE A 105 -2.31 13.35 16.02
C PHE A 105 -0.84 13.18 16.41
N LYS A 106 0.01 14.17 16.13
CA LYS A 106 1.42 14.15 16.56
C LYS A 106 1.54 14.06 18.08
N THR A 107 0.77 14.87 18.81
CA THR A 107 0.74 14.81 20.28
C THR A 107 0.31 13.43 20.77
N PHE A 108 -0.75 12.86 20.21
CA PHE A 108 -1.19 11.50 20.51
C PHE A 108 -0.07 10.46 20.29
N MET A 109 0.65 10.56 19.17
CA MET A 109 1.74 9.63 18.84
C MET A 109 2.94 9.79 19.77
N GLN A 110 3.26 11.03 20.16
CA GLN A 110 4.30 11.32 21.15
C GLN A 110 3.94 10.75 22.53
N GLU A 111 2.67 10.85 22.94
CA GLU A 111 2.19 10.26 24.19
C GLU A 111 2.19 8.73 24.13
N LEU A 112 1.79 8.14 22.99
CA LEU A 112 1.72 6.70 22.78
C LEU A 112 3.11 6.04 22.83
N PHE A 113 4.10 6.63 22.15
CA PHE A 113 5.46 6.07 22.06
C PHE A 113 6.42 6.60 23.14
N ASN A 114 6.08 7.73 23.78
CA ASN A 114 6.88 8.37 24.81
C ASN A 114 8.36 8.53 24.37
N GLU A 115 9.32 8.00 25.15
CA GLU A 115 10.75 8.05 24.84
C GLU A 115 11.12 7.37 23.51
N GLN A 116 10.27 6.50 22.97
CA GLN A 116 10.49 5.81 21.69
C GLN A 116 9.95 6.59 20.49
N TYR A 117 9.32 7.75 20.68
CA TYR A 117 8.72 8.51 19.59
C TYR A 117 9.75 8.88 18.51
N GLU A 118 10.92 9.39 18.89
CA GLU A 118 11.96 9.76 17.93
C GLU A 118 12.49 8.54 17.16
N ASN A 119 12.71 7.40 17.85
CA ASN A 119 13.10 6.16 17.19
C ASN A 119 12.05 5.68 16.18
N PHE A 120 10.77 5.76 16.55
CA PHE A 120 9.67 5.43 15.65
C PHE A 120 9.66 6.36 14.43
N PHE A 121 9.74 7.67 14.65
CA PHE A 121 9.74 8.68 13.60
C PHE A 121 10.92 8.51 12.62
N ASP A 122 12.11 8.20 13.14
CA ASP A 122 13.31 7.95 12.35
C ASP A 122 13.17 6.70 11.50
N ILE A 123 12.60 5.61 12.05
CA ILE A 123 12.36 4.37 11.29
C ILE A 123 11.38 4.63 10.14
N VAL A 124 10.23 5.27 10.39
CA VAL A 124 9.26 5.54 9.32
C VAL A 124 9.81 6.50 8.28
N SER A 125 10.61 7.49 8.70
CA SER A 125 11.31 8.42 7.80
C SER A 125 12.36 7.72 6.94
N PHE A 126 13.13 6.80 7.53
CA PHE A 126 14.11 6.00 6.82
C PHE A 126 13.43 5.13 5.75
N VAL A 127 12.40 4.37 6.13
CA VAL A 127 11.64 3.53 5.19
C VAL A 127 11.04 4.38 4.07
N ARG A 128 10.40 5.51 4.41
CA ARG A 128 9.87 6.46 3.42
C ARG A 128 10.95 6.89 2.43
N ASN A 129 12.15 7.25 2.90
CA ASN A 129 13.22 7.72 2.03
C ASN A 129 13.77 6.59 1.14
N VAL A 130 14.10 5.44 1.71
CA VAL A 130 14.62 4.29 0.95
C VAL A 130 13.63 3.84 -0.12
N LEU A 131 12.34 3.75 0.22
CA LEU A 131 11.31 3.28 -0.71
C LEU A 131 10.86 4.34 -1.73
N SER A 132 11.15 5.63 -1.48
CA SER A 132 10.78 6.72 -2.39
C SER A 132 11.90 7.14 -3.34
N HIS A 133 13.17 6.92 -2.99
CA HIS A 133 14.33 7.28 -3.83
C HIS A 133 14.61 6.31 -5.00
N ASN A 134 13.84 5.22 -5.12
CA ASN A 134 13.91 4.32 -6.28
C ASN A 134 13.21 4.86 -7.55
N VAL A 135 12.80 6.13 -7.55
CA VAL A 135 12.27 6.84 -8.72
C VAL A 135 13.14 8.08 -8.95
N HIS A 136 14.04 7.98 -9.92
CA HIS A 136 14.84 9.10 -10.46
C HIS A 136 14.32 9.47 -11.85
#